data_AF-A0A3S1D5R8-F1
#
_entry.id   AF-A0A3S1D5R8-F1
#
_cell.length_a   1.000
_cell.length_b   1.000
_cell.length_c   1.000
_cell.angle_alpha   90.00
_cell.angle_beta   90.00
_cell.angle_gamma   90.00
#
_symmetry.space_group_name_H-M   'P 1'
#
loop_
_entity.id
_entity.type
_entity.pdbx_description
1 polymer ?
#
loop_
_entity_poly.entity_id
_entity_poly.type
_entity_poly.pdbx_seq_one_letter_code
_entity_poly.pdbx_strand_id
1 'polypeptide(L)'
;MISDQNFKQPGVSLPPLTHQRIGELKQTPQGQRIMQEQFTAFPGLIKSLTHALQEKLTAFEKARTTAAALPKELTTDALIADYQFLEFVQHIMFLKWREEKNNQAGRHFPGNLQAN
;
A
#
# COMPACT_ATOMS: atom_id res chain seq x y z
N MET A 1 2.33 -13.31 -45.19
CA MET A 1 1.58 -13.51 -43.93
C MET A 1 2.54 -13.22 -42.80
N ILE A 2 2.35 -12.08 -42.14
CA ILE A 2 3.20 -11.63 -41.04
C ILE A 2 2.74 -12.45 -39.83
N SER A 3 3.62 -13.29 -39.29
CA SER A 3 3.33 -14.06 -38.08
C SER A 3 3.08 -13.09 -36.93
N ASP A 4 1.83 -13.04 -36.46
CA ASP A 4 1.45 -12.42 -35.20
C ASP A 4 2.18 -13.12 -34.04
N GLN A 5 3.43 -12.73 -33.82
CA GLN A 5 4.11 -12.97 -32.56
C GLN A 5 3.37 -12.15 -31.52
N ASN A 6 2.34 -12.78 -30.94
CA ASN A 6 1.74 -12.42 -29.66
C ASN A 6 2.87 -12.22 -28.65
N PHE A 7 3.39 -10.99 -28.54
CA PHE A 7 4.20 -10.52 -27.43
C PHE A 7 3.30 -10.43 -26.19
N LYS A 8 2.82 -11.60 -25.72
CA LYS A 8 2.32 -11.74 -24.36
C LYS A 8 3.54 -11.68 -23.48
N GLN A 9 3.97 -10.46 -23.12
CA GLN A 9 4.91 -10.29 -22.02
C GLN A 9 4.34 -11.06 -20.82
N PRO A 10 5.09 -11.98 -20.21
CA PRO A 10 4.63 -12.65 -19.01
C PRO A 10 4.31 -11.56 -17.99
N GLY A 11 3.05 -11.53 -17.53
CA GLY A 11 2.63 -10.59 -16.49
C GLY A 11 3.51 -10.79 -15.27
N VAL A 12 4.02 -9.69 -14.71
CA VAL A 12 4.75 -9.76 -13.44
C VAL A 12 3.73 -10.04 -12.35
N SER A 13 3.88 -11.17 -11.67
CA SER A 13 3.06 -11.48 -10.50
C SER A 13 3.40 -10.50 -9.38
N LEU A 14 2.40 -9.82 -8.83
CA LEU A 14 2.61 -8.93 -7.70
C LEU A 14 2.91 -9.76 -6.45
N PRO A 15 4.02 -9.47 -5.72
CA PRO A 15 4.35 -10.21 -4.51
C PRO A 15 3.32 -9.91 -3.42
N PRO A 16 2.82 -10.94 -2.70
CA PRO A 16 1.85 -10.73 -1.64
C PRO A 16 2.47 -9.98 -0.45
N LEU A 17 1.66 -9.18 0.24
CA LEU A 17 2.03 -8.59 1.53
C LEU A 17 2.02 -9.64 2.65
N THR A 18 3.10 -10.41 2.76
CA THR A 18 3.28 -11.42 3.81
C THR A 18 3.56 -10.79 5.18
N HIS A 19 3.38 -11.55 6.27
CA HIS A 19 3.74 -11.08 7.62
C HIS A 19 5.22 -10.70 7.76
N GLN A 20 6.12 -11.44 7.12
CA GLN A 20 7.54 -11.09 7.06
C GLN A 20 7.71 -9.73 6.37
N ARG A 21 7.06 -9.53 5.21
CA ARG A 21 7.15 -8.28 4.46
C ARG A 21 6.58 -7.10 5.23
N ILE A 22 5.49 -7.29 5.96
CA ILE A 22 4.96 -6.29 6.90
C ILE A 22 6.01 -5.92 7.96
N GLY A 23 6.70 -6.93 8.50
CA GLY A 23 7.80 -6.74 9.45
C GLY A 23 8.92 -5.87 8.87
N GLU A 24 9.35 -6.17 7.64
CA GLU A 24 10.37 -5.38 6.91
C GLU A 24 9.90 -3.95 6.64
N LEU A 25 8.68 -3.77 6.11
CA LEU A 25 8.13 -2.45 5.78
C LEU A 25 8.02 -1.55 7.01
N LYS A 26 7.64 -2.10 8.17
CA LYS A 26 7.62 -1.37 9.45
C LYS A 26 8.98 -0.79 9.86
N GLN A 27 10.09 -1.42 9.47
CA GLN A 27 11.44 -0.94 9.79
C GLN A 27 11.91 0.19 8.86
N THR A 28 11.24 0.40 7.73
CA THR A 28 11.60 1.48 6.81
C THR A 28 11.17 2.85 7.36
N PRO A 29 11.86 3.95 7.00
CA PRO A 29 11.45 5.29 7.40
C PRO A 29 10.00 5.63 6.98
N GLN A 30 9.59 5.19 5.79
CA GLN A 30 8.22 5.39 5.31
C GLN A 30 7.21 4.58 6.12
N GLY A 31 7.53 3.32 6.44
CA GLY A 31 6.68 2.48 7.27
C GLY A 31 6.51 3.03 8.69
N GLN A 32 7.59 3.53 9.30
CA GLN A 32 7.52 4.20 10.60
C GLN A 32 6.60 5.43 10.59
N ARG A 33 6.68 6.25 9.53
CA ARG A 33 5.76 7.40 9.36
C ARG A 33 4.30 6.94 9.25
N ILE A 34 4.02 5.92 8.45
CA ILE A 34 2.66 5.35 8.29
C ILE A 34 2.12 4.83 9.63
N MET A 35 2.96 4.18 10.44
CA MET A 35 2.56 3.67 11.76
C MET A 35 2.17 4.79 12.73
N GLN A 36 2.85 5.93 12.65
CA GLN A 36 2.62 7.12 13.49
C GLN A 36 1.41 7.95 13.04
N GLU A 37 0.93 7.74 11.81
CA GLU A 37 -0.17 8.50 11.23
C GLU A 37 -1.48 8.30 12.01
N GLN A 38 -2.28 9.37 12.08
CA GLN A 38 -3.59 9.31 12.73
C GLN A 38 -4.61 8.59 11.85
N PHE A 39 -5.55 7.85 12.45
CA PHE A 39 -6.56 7.09 11.68
C PHE A 39 -7.32 7.99 10.69
N THR A 40 -7.64 9.22 11.08
CA THR A 40 -8.34 10.21 10.26
C THR A 40 -7.57 10.66 9.01
N ALA A 41 -6.25 10.51 8.97
CA ALA A 41 -5.41 10.89 7.84
C ALA A 41 -5.26 9.77 6.79
N PHE A 42 -5.58 8.52 7.13
CA PHE A 42 -5.44 7.37 6.22
C PHE A 42 -6.22 7.51 4.90
N PRO A 43 -7.47 8.00 4.87
CA PRO A 43 -8.18 8.18 3.60
C PRO A 43 -7.44 9.10 2.63
N GLY A 44 -6.86 10.20 3.14
CA GLY A 44 -6.06 11.13 2.35
C GLY A 44 -4.73 10.49 1.90
N LEU A 45 -4.06 9.78 2.79
CA LEU A 45 -2.82 9.08 2.51
C LEU A 45 -2.99 8.01 1.41
N ILE A 46 -4.03 7.17 1.51
CA ILE A 46 -4.36 6.16 0.50
C ILE A 46 -4.61 6.84 -0.84
N LYS A 47 -5.44 7.89 -0.89
CA LYS A 47 -5.72 8.62 -2.13
C LYS A 47 -4.44 9.17 -2.77
N SER A 48 -3.56 9.77 -1.96
CA SER A 48 -2.29 10.31 -2.43
C SER A 48 -1.36 9.22 -2.99
N LEU A 49 -1.22 8.10 -2.29
CA LEU A 49 -0.36 6.99 -2.72
C LEU A 49 -0.91 6.31 -3.98
N THR A 50 -2.23 6.09 -4.06
CA THR A 50 -2.88 5.56 -5.26
C THR A 50 -2.66 6.47 -6.46
N HIS A 51 -2.82 7.78 -6.29
CA HIS A 51 -2.58 8.74 -7.36
C HIS A 51 -1.13 8.72 -7.84
N ALA A 52 -0.17 8.77 -6.92
CA ALA A 52 1.25 8.71 -7.25
C ALA A 52 1.64 7.41 -7.98
N LEU A 53 1.10 6.27 -7.54
CA LEU A 53 1.30 4.99 -8.23
C LEU A 53 0.71 5.00 -9.64
N GLN A 54 -0.50 5.55 -9.81
CA GLN A 54 -1.15 5.66 -11.11
C GLN A 54 -0.37 6.57 -12.08
N GLU A 55 0.17 7.69 -11.60
CA GLU A 55 1.04 8.56 -12.41
C GLU A 55 2.29 7.83 -12.88
N LYS A 56 2.96 7.10 -11.98
CA LYS A 56 4.16 6.31 -12.30
C LYS A 56 3.85 5.18 -13.29
N LEU A 57 2.74 4.46 -13.11
CA LEU A 57 2.29 3.43 -14.05
C LEU A 57 2.00 3.99 -15.44
N THR A 58 1.32 5.15 -15.48
CA THR A 58 1.01 5.85 -16.73
C THR A 58 2.28 6.30 -17.45
N ALA A 59 3.24 6.86 -16.71
CA ALA A 59 4.54 7.26 -17.25
C ALA A 59 5.33 6.05 -17.77
N PHE A 60 5.30 4.93 -17.05
CA PHE A 60 5.97 3.69 -17.44
C PHE A 60 5.38 3.13 -18.73
N GLU A 61 4.05 3.07 -18.85
CA GLU A 61 3.36 2.62 -20.06
C GLU A 61 3.63 3.54 -21.25
N LYS A 62 3.62 4.86 -21.04
CA LYS A 62 3.92 5.84 -22.09
C LYS A 62 5.35 5.70 -22.60
N ALA A 63 6.33 5.55 -21.70
CA ALA A 63 7.72 5.35 -22.11
C ALA A 63 7.91 4.03 -22.86
N ARG A 64 7.23 2.96 -22.43
CA ARG A 64 7.23 1.66 -23.12
C ARG A 64 6.65 1.75 -24.54
N THR A 65 5.55 2.47 -24.73
CA THR A 65 4.89 2.61 -26.05
C THR A 65 5.61 3.56 -26.99
N THR A 66 6.28 4.59 -26.47
CA THR A 66 7.00 5.60 -27.27
C THR A 66 8.47 5.26 -27.51
N ALA A 67 8.97 4.13 -26.98
CA ALA A 67 10.39 3.79 -26.92
C ALA A 67 11.27 4.92 -26.35
N ALA A 68 10.67 5.80 -25.55
CA ALA A 68 11.38 6.88 -24.88
C ALA A 68 12.19 6.31 -23.71
N ALA A 69 13.31 6.97 -23.40
CA ALA A 69 14.11 6.61 -22.24
C ALA A 69 13.26 6.71 -20.96
N LEU A 70 13.14 5.59 -20.24
CA LEU A 70 12.55 5.59 -18.90
C LEU A 70 13.44 6.39 -17.94
N PRO A 71 12.85 7.23 -17.07
CA PRO A 71 13.58 7.80 -15.95
C PRO A 71 14.25 6.68 -15.16
N LYS A 72 15.51 6.87 -14.73
CA LYS A 72 16.29 5.84 -14.03
C LYS A 72 15.61 5.32 -12.76
N GLU A 73 14.75 6.13 -12.16
CA GLU A 73 14.00 5.82 -10.94
C GLU A 73 12.68 5.07 -11.21
N LEU A 74 12.23 5.01 -12.47
CA LEU A 74 10.95 4.41 -12.86
C LEU A 74 11.18 2.96 -13.31
N THR A 75 11.50 2.09 -12.35
CA THR A 75 11.70 0.65 -12.57
C THR A 75 10.48 -0.16 -12.14
N THR A 76 10.35 -1.38 -12.67
CA THR A 76 9.30 -2.33 -12.24
C THR A 76 9.38 -2.60 -10.74
N ASP A 77 10.59 -2.74 -10.18
CA ASP A 77 10.80 -2.96 -8.74
C ASP A 77 10.32 -1.77 -7.90
N ALA A 78 10.53 -0.54 -8.38
CA ALA A 78 10.03 0.65 -7.71
C ALA A 78 8.49 0.71 -7.69
N LEU A 79 7.85 0.35 -8.81
CA LEU A 79 6.39 0.26 -8.91
C LEU A 79 5.82 -0.83 -7.98
N ILE A 80 6.48 -1.98 -7.89
CA ILE A 80 6.12 -3.06 -6.97
C ILE A 80 6.27 -2.60 -5.52
N ALA A 81 7.35 -1.88 -5.19
CA ALA A 81 7.56 -1.34 -3.85
C ALA A 81 6.47 -0.33 -3.47
N ASP A 82 6.11 0.58 -4.37
CA ASP A 82 5.01 1.54 -4.16
C ASP A 82 3.67 0.83 -3.94
N TYR A 83 3.39 -0.23 -4.73
CA TYR A 83 2.21 -1.07 -4.54
C TYR A 83 2.19 -1.75 -3.16
N GLN A 84 3.31 -2.34 -2.74
CA GLN A 84 3.42 -2.97 -1.42
C GLN A 84 3.22 -1.98 -0.28
N PHE A 85 3.68 -0.74 -0.43
CA PHE A 85 3.40 0.32 0.55
C PHE A 85 1.93 0.69 0.59
N LEU A 86 1.24 0.71 -0.55
CA LEU A 86 -0.20 0.97 -0.60
C LEU A 86 -0.98 -0.13 0.15
N GLU A 87 -0.68 -1.41 -0.08
CA GLU A 87 -1.28 -2.52 0.67
C GLU A 87 -0.95 -2.41 2.17
N PHE A 88 0.28 -2.03 2.51
CA PHE A 88 0.69 -1.84 3.89
C PHE A 88 -0.09 -0.73 4.59
N VAL A 89 -0.33 0.41 3.93
CA VAL A 89 -1.17 1.50 4.47
C VAL A 89 -2.58 1.01 4.77
N GLN A 90 -3.18 0.25 3.85
CA GLN A 90 -4.52 -0.31 4.04
C GLN A 90 -4.55 -1.31 5.21
N HIS A 91 -3.51 -2.14 5.35
CA HIS A 91 -3.37 -3.04 6.49
C HIS A 91 -3.29 -2.29 7.82
N ILE A 92 -2.47 -1.23 7.91
CA ILE A 92 -2.37 -0.41 9.13
C ILE A 92 -3.68 0.33 9.42
N MET A 93 -4.37 0.85 8.41
CA MET A 93 -5.69 1.46 8.55
C MET A 93 -6.69 0.48 9.19
N PHE A 94 -6.71 -0.76 8.70
CA PHE A 94 -7.57 -1.80 9.24
C PHE A 94 -7.26 -2.13 10.72
N LEU A 95 -5.97 -2.21 11.08
CA LEU A 95 -5.56 -2.45 12.46
C LEU A 95 -6.02 -1.32 13.39
N LYS A 96 -5.81 -0.07 12.99
CA LYS A 96 -6.24 1.11 13.78
C LYS A 96 -7.76 1.19 13.91
N TRP A 97 -8.50 0.91 12.83
CA TRP A 97 -9.97 0.83 12.89
C TRP A 97 -10.44 -0.24 13.89
N ARG A 98 -9.81 -1.41 13.88
CA ARG A 98 -10.13 -2.51 14.80
C ARG A 98 -9.84 -2.11 16.26
N GLU A 99 -8.74 -1.42 16.51
CA GLU A 99 -8.40 -0.89 17.84
C GLU A 99 -9.41 0.16 18.32
N GLU A 100 -9.82 1.09 17.46
CA GLU A 100 -10.87 2.06 17.78
C GLU A 100 -12.20 1.39 18.14
N LYS A 101 -12.60 0.37 17.38
CA LYS A 101 -13.83 -0.39 17.65
C LYS A 101 -13.77 -1.16 18.97
N ASN A 102 -12.64 -1.80 19.26
CA ASN A 102 -12.44 -2.49 20.53
C ASN A 102 -12.44 -1.53 21.73
N ASN A 103 -11.84 -0.34 21.58
CA ASN A 103 -11.83 0.69 22.63
C ASN A 103 -13.24 1.27 22.87
N GLN A 104 -14.05 1.42 21.82
CA GLN A 104 -15.45 1.83 21.95
C GLN A 104 -16.29 0.77 22.66
N ALA A 105 -16.06 -0.52 22.36
CA ALA A 105 -16.72 -1.62 23.05
C ALA A 105 -16.30 -1.72 24.54
N GLY A 106 -15.02 -1.51 24.85
CA GLY A 106 -14.50 -1.49 26.22
C GLY A 106 -14.97 -0.30 27.06
N ARG A 107 -15.23 0.86 26.45
CA ARG A 107 -15.82 2.03 27.11
C ARG A 107 -17.33 1.93 27.33
N HIS A 108 -18.00 0.94 26.73
CA HIS A 108 -19.43 0.68 26.92
C HIS A 108 -19.76 -0.26 28.08
N PHE A 109 -18.76 -0.72 28.84
CA PHE A 109 -18.96 -1.32 30.15
C PHE A 109 -18.74 -0.25 31.23
N PRO A 110 -19.78 0.46 31.69
CA PRO A 110 -19.68 1.15 32.96
C PRO A 110 -19.53 0.07 34.04
N GLY A 111 -18.47 0.19 34.83
CA GLY A 111 -18.33 -0.58 36.04
C GLY A 111 -19.57 -0.39 36.93
N ASN A 112 -20.20 -1.52 37.26
CA ASN A 112 -21.04 -1.75 38.42
C ASN A 112 -21.00 -3.27 38.58
N LEU A 113 -20.37 -3.87 39.59
CA LEU A 113 -20.55 -3.58 41.01
C LEU A 113 -19.22 -3.76 41.77
N GLN A 114 -18.80 -2.73 42.48
CA GLN A 114 -18.34 -2.94 43.85
C GLN A 114 -19.57 -3.33 44.67
N ALA A 115 -19.57 -4.50 45.29
CA ALA A 115 -20.40 -4.79 46.43
C ALA A 115 -19.45 -5.34 47.51
N ASN A 116 -19.40 -4.64 48.64
CA ASN A 116 -18.78 -5.08 49.89
C ASN A 116 -19.41 -6.40 50.36
#